data_AF-W1XFW9-F1
#
_entry.id   AF-W1XFW9-F1
#
_cell.length_a   1.000
_cell.length_b   1.000
_cell.length_c   1.000
_cell.angle_alpha   90.00
_cell.angle_beta   90.00
_cell.angle_gamma   90.00
#
_symmetry.space_group_name_H-M   'P 1'
#
loop_
_entity.id
_entity.type
_entity.pdbx_description
1 polymer ?
#
loop_
_entity_poly.entity_id
_entity_poly.type
_entity_poly.pdbx_seq_one_letter_code
_entity_poly.pdbx_strand_id
1 'polypeptide(L)'
;MSFNTIIDWNSCTAEQQRQLLMRPAISASESITRTVNDILDNVKARGDDALREYSAKFDKTTVTALKVSAEEIAAASERLSDELK
;
A
#
# COMPACT_ATOMS: atom_id res chain seq x y z
N MET A 1 -10.99 -11.10 20.68
CA MET A 1 -12.13 -10.17 20.84
C MET A 1 -13.21 -10.65 19.88
N SER A 2 -14.36 -11.07 20.40
CA SER A 2 -15.46 -11.53 19.55
C SER A 2 -16.18 -10.31 19.00
N PHE A 3 -16.15 -10.10 17.68
CA PHE A 3 -16.80 -8.98 17.00
C PHE A 3 -18.27 -9.25 16.65
N ASN A 4 -18.92 -10.24 17.26
CA ASN A 4 -20.17 -10.82 16.76
C ASN A 4 -21.35 -10.71 17.75
N THR A 5 -21.42 -9.64 18.53
CA THR A 5 -22.57 -9.35 19.40
C THR A 5 -23.31 -8.14 18.84
N ILE A 6 -24.62 -8.27 18.60
CA ILE A 6 -25.47 -7.16 18.18
C ILE A 6 -25.46 -6.10 19.28
N ILE A 7 -25.16 -4.85 18.92
CA ILE A 7 -25.12 -3.71 19.84
C ILE A 7 -26.42 -2.92 19.67
N ASP A 8 -27.18 -2.77 20.74
CA ASP A 8 -28.27 -1.78 20.79
C ASP A 8 -27.69 -0.39 21.13
N TRP A 9 -27.68 0.48 20.13
CA TRP A 9 -27.09 1.82 20.21
C TRP A 9 -27.74 2.71 21.27
N ASN A 10 -29.06 2.63 21.43
CA ASN A 10 -29.80 3.51 22.34
C ASN A 10 -29.70 3.07 23.80
N SER A 11 -29.35 1.80 24.02
CA SER A 11 -29.04 1.26 25.36
C SER A 11 -27.59 1.54 25.79
N CYS A 12 -26.75 2.07 24.91
CA CYS A 12 -25.38 2.46 25.24
C CYS A 12 -25.34 3.86 25.87
N THR A 13 -24.46 4.05 26.84
CA THR A 13 -24.11 5.39 27.34
C THR A 13 -23.40 6.22 26.26
N ALA A 14 -23.44 7.54 26.40
CA ALA A 14 -22.73 8.45 25.50
C ALA A 14 -21.20 8.18 25.44
N GLU A 15 -20.61 7.64 26.52
CA GLU A 15 -19.20 7.25 26.54
C GLU A 15 -18.94 5.97 25.73
N GLN A 16 -19.79 4.94 25.89
CA GLN A 16 -19.72 3.71 25.11
C GLN A 16 -19.92 3.96 23.61
N GLN A 17 -20.89 4.83 23.25
CA GLN A 17 -21.10 5.26 21.87
C GLN A 17 -19.83 5.88 21.26
N ARG A 18 -19.14 6.76 22.00
CA ARG A 18 -17.86 7.34 21.56
C ARG A 18 -16.78 6.27 21.41
N GLN A 19 -16.67 5.34 22.35
CA GLN A 19 -15.66 4.28 22.31
C GLN A 19 -15.86 3.30 21.14
N LEU A 20 -17.11 2.94 20.85
CA LEU A 20 -17.46 2.06 19.72
C LEU A 20 -17.13 2.67 18.36
N LEU A 21 -17.13 3.99 18.26
CA LEU A 21 -16.75 4.72 17.05
C LEU A 21 -15.24 5.01 16.96
N MET A 22 -14.46 4.67 18.00
CA MET A 22 -13.01 4.86 17.94
C MET A 22 -12.40 3.92 16.92
N ARG A 23 -11.61 4.48 16.02
CA ARG A 23 -10.72 3.69 15.17
C ARG A 23 -9.56 3.20 16.02
N PRO A 24 -9.12 1.93 15.88
CA PRO A 24 -7.90 1.46 16.52
C PRO A 24 -6.75 2.41 16.21
N ALA A 25 -6.04 2.85 17.25
CA ALA A 25 -4.84 3.65 17.06
C ALA A 25 -3.81 2.80 16.31
N ILE A 26 -3.48 3.20 15.09
CA ILE A 26 -2.37 2.58 14.35
C ILE A 26 -1.11 3.31 14.79
N SER A 27 -0.37 2.69 15.70
CA SER A 27 1.00 3.11 16.00
C SER A 27 1.86 2.75 14.79
N ALA A 28 2.36 3.74 14.05
CA ALA A 28 3.41 3.48 13.07
C ALA A 28 4.65 2.98 13.84
N SER A 29 5.12 1.77 13.52
CA SER A 29 6.31 1.20 14.16
C SER A 29 7.53 2.06 13.82
N GLU A 30 8.38 2.37 14.80
CA GLU A 30 9.64 3.09 14.60
C GLU A 30 10.52 2.41 13.53
N SER A 31 10.44 1.07 13.44
CA SER A 31 11.15 0.30 12.41
C SER A 31 10.68 0.64 10.99
N ILE A 32 9.38 0.90 10.80
CA ILE A 32 8.82 1.28 9.50
C ILE A 32 9.30 2.67 9.15
N THR A 33 9.23 3.62 10.09
CA THR A 33 9.71 4.99 9.87
C THR A 33 11.16 5.01 9.45
N ARG A 34 12.02 4.25 10.14
CA ARG A 34 13.44 4.14 9.80
C ARG A 34 13.65 3.56 8.39
N THR A 35 12.96 2.46 8.09
CA THR A 35 13.08 1.80 6.77
C THR A 35 12.66 2.75 5.64
N VAL A 36 11.58 3.51 5.82
CA VAL A 36 11.12 4.47 4.81
C VAL A 36 12.11 5.62 4.64
N ASN A 37 12.67 6.15 5.72
CA ASN A 37 13.70 7.19 5.64
C ASN A 37 14.93 6.72 4.87
N ASP A 38 15.43 5.51 5.17
CA ASP A 38 16.58 4.95 4.47
C ASP A 38 16.31 4.77 2.96
N ILE A 39 15.09 4.36 2.59
CA ILE A 39 14.68 4.25 1.18
C ILE A 39 14.66 5.63 0.52
N LEU A 40 14.07 6.63 1.16
CA LEU A 40 14.00 8.00 0.63
C LEU A 40 15.40 8.58 0.39
N ASP A 41 16.30 8.45 1.36
CA ASP A 41 17.67 8.96 1.26
C ASP A 41 18.45 8.23 0.16
N ASN A 42 18.30 6.91 0.06
CA ASN A 42 18.96 6.10 -0.98
C ASN A 42 18.46 6.48 -2.39
N VAL A 43 17.15 6.60 -2.58
CA VAL A 43 16.58 7.02 -3.88
C VAL A 43 16.98 8.44 -4.23
N LYS A 44 17.03 9.36 -3.26
CA LYS A 44 17.48 10.74 -3.50
C LYS A 44 18.96 10.80 -3.91
N ALA A 45 19.81 9.98 -3.30
CA ALA A 45 21.24 9.97 -3.58
C ALA A 45 21.60 9.23 -4.87
N ARG A 46 20.89 8.15 -5.21
CA ARG A 46 21.28 7.20 -6.26
C ARG A 46 20.26 7.03 -7.38
N GLY A 47 19.09 7.66 -7.28
CA GLY A 47 18.07 7.70 -8.33
C GLY A 47 17.64 6.31 -8.79
N ASP A 48 17.61 6.12 -10.11
CA ASP A 48 17.15 4.91 -10.78
C ASP A 48 17.93 3.64 -10.37
N ASP A 49 19.20 3.77 -9.97
CA ASP A 49 20.00 2.62 -9.56
C ASP A 49 19.47 2.03 -8.24
N ALA A 50 19.05 2.89 -7.30
CA ALA A 50 18.39 2.43 -6.08
C ALA A 50 17.04 1.76 -6.40
N LEU A 51 16.28 2.30 -7.36
CA LEU A 51 15.01 1.71 -7.79
C LEU A 51 15.21 0.31 -8.39
N ARG A 52 16.24 0.13 -9.23
CA ARG A 52 16.58 -1.18 -9.81
C ARG A 52 17.01 -2.19 -8.75
N GLU A 53 17.79 -1.76 -7.76
CA GLU A 53 18.18 -2.63 -6.62
C GLU A 53 16.97 -3.07 -5.79
N TYR A 54 16.06 -2.15 -5.49
CA TYR A 54 14.84 -2.49 -4.77
C TYR A 54 13.94 -3.42 -5.57
N SER A 55 13.76 -3.18 -6.87
CA SER A 55 12.98 -4.08 -7.74
C SER A 55 13.60 -5.48 -7.80
N ALA A 56 14.93 -5.59 -7.96
CA ALA A 56 15.60 -6.88 -7.93
C ALA A 56 15.42 -7.61 -6.58
N LYS A 57 15.43 -6.86 -5.46
CA LYS A 57 15.25 -7.41 -4.10
C LYS A 57 13.82 -7.87 -3.83
N PHE A 58 12.81 -7.10 -4.23
CA PHE A 58 11.41 -7.34 -3.87
C PHE A 58 10.63 -8.10 -4.94
N ASP A 59 10.82 -7.73 -6.22
CA ASP A 59 10.11 -8.31 -7.37
C ASP A 59 10.87 -9.51 -7.96
N LYS A 60 12.07 -9.79 -7.45
CA LYS A 60 12.98 -10.86 -7.90
C LYS A 60 13.32 -10.78 -9.39
N THR A 61 13.13 -9.61 -9.99
CA THR A 61 13.31 -9.34 -11.40
C THR A 61 14.03 -8.02 -11.56
N THR A 62 15.06 -7.98 -12.40
CA THR A 62 15.77 -6.73 -12.67
C THR A 62 14.97 -5.91 -13.67
N VAL A 63 14.37 -4.81 -13.22
CA VAL A 63 13.70 -3.86 -14.12
C VAL A 63 14.72 -3.15 -15.00
N THR A 64 14.59 -3.30 -16.32
CA THR A 64 15.46 -2.68 -17.31
C THR A 64 14.96 -1.29 -17.69
N ALA A 65 13.67 -1.18 -18.00
CA ALA A 65 12.97 0.06 -18.28
C ALA A 65 12.02 0.41 -17.12
N LEU A 66 12.24 1.56 -16.47
CA LEU A 66 11.34 2.05 -15.42
C LEU A 66 10.02 2.58 -16.00
N LYS A 67 10.05 3.06 -17.24
CA LYS A 67 8.88 3.53 -17.97
C LYS A 67 8.37 2.41 -18.87
N VAL A 68 7.11 2.03 -18.68
CA VAL A 68 6.39 1.12 -19.58
C VAL A 68 6.26 1.75 -20.96
N SER A 69 6.52 0.96 -22.01
CA SER A 69 6.48 1.43 -23.39
C SER A 69 5.05 1.56 -23.92
N ALA A 70 4.86 2.34 -24.98
CA ALA A 70 3.55 2.47 -25.62
C ALA A 70 3.07 1.14 -26.22
N GLU A 71 4.01 0.33 -26.72
CA GLU A 71 3.78 -0.99 -27.28
C GLU A 71 3.31 -1.98 -26.21
N GLU A 72 3.94 -1.96 -25.02
CA GLU A 72 3.50 -2.79 -23.89
C GLU A 72 2.08 -2.44 -23.44
N ILE A 73 1.74 -1.14 -23.43
CA ILE A 73 0.39 -0.66 -23.12
C ILE A 73 -0.61 -1.13 -24.18
N ALA A 74 -0.31 -0.95 -25.47
CA ALA A 74 -1.19 -1.38 -26.56
C ALA A 74 -1.45 -2.89 -26.51
N ALA A 75 -0.40 -3.70 -26.32
CA ALA A 75 -0.51 -5.15 -26.19
C ALA A 75 -1.29 -5.58 -24.93
N ALA A 76 -1.26 -4.80 -23.85
CA ALA A 76 -2.12 -5.02 -22.69
C ALA A 76 -3.59 -4.70 -23.00
N SER A 77 -3.88 -3.59 -23.68
CA SER A 77 -5.23 -3.19 -24.08
C SER A 77 -5.89 -4.18 -25.04
N GLU A 78 -5.14 -4.74 -25.99
CA GLU A 78 -5.65 -5.75 -26.93
C GLU A 78 -6.08 -7.06 -26.25
N ARG A 79 -5.50 -7.38 -25.09
CA ARG A 79 -5.82 -8.60 -24.33
C ARG A 79 -7.14 -8.49 -23.54
N LEU A 80 -7.74 -7.31 -23.46
CA LEU A 80 -9.01 -7.11 -22.77
C LEU A 80 -10.18 -7.55 -23.66
N SER A 81 -11.19 -8.19 -23.06
CA SER A 81 -12.46 -8.45 -23.73
C SER A 81 -13.24 -7.15 -23.94
N ASP A 82 -14.10 -7.10 -24.96
CA ASP A 82 -14.91 -5.91 -25.24
C ASP A 82 -15.91 -5.59 -24.11
N GLU A 83 -16.28 -6.58 -23.29
CA GLU A 83 -17.09 -6.37 -22.08
C GLU A 83 -16.34 -5.60 -20.98
N LEU A 84 -15.00 -5.72 -20.95
CA LEU A 84 -14.15 -5.10 -19.93
C LEU A 84 -13.53 -3.76 -20.40
N LYS A 85 -13.51 -3.49 -21.71
CA LYS A 85 -13.01 -2.24 -22.31
C LYS A 85 -13.96 -1.07 -22.02
#